data_AF-A0A9Q1JBJ9-F1
#
_entry.id   AF-A0A9Q1JBJ9-F1
#
_cell.length_a   1.000
_cell.length_b   1.000
_cell.length_c   1.000
_cell.angle_alpha   90.00
_cell.angle_beta   90.00
_cell.angle_gamma   90.00
#
_symmetry.space_group_name_H-M   'P 1'
#
loop_
_entity.id
_entity.type
_entity.pdbx_description
1 polymer ?
#
loop_
_entity_poly.entity_id
_entity_poly.type
_entity_poly.pdbx_seq_one_letter_code
_entity_poly.pdbx_strand_id
1 'polypeptide(L)'
;MDVHDGDAEKQCSVVIPFRKRRNNGMSRLVVALIIQSLFTTVCLAISIYSLRTVQSVEWSLKQLDQKWSLKQLDQEKDIGIYLEVMGEVRIPMEKPKFMELWKHKMELIENTTILFQCSGPYVVYVFYCSEDTNSPKNNGTLILQQPGIDRMIIPLYSQKDCDGENFQKPQKNQTMLSFTKNDTVSLNFTSDSLKLKYFQVRFHYLLGEQC
;
A
#
# COMPACT_ATOMS: atom_id res chain seq x y z
N MET A 1 -91.39 35.74 -29.06
CA MET A 1 -90.50 34.60 -28.79
C MET A 1 -89.21 34.87 -29.52
N ASP A 2 -88.26 35.46 -28.80
CA ASP A 2 -86.91 34.92 -28.52
C ASP A 2 -86.17 34.20 -29.67
N VAL A 3 -84.87 34.33 -29.92
CA VAL A 3 -83.73 34.97 -29.21
C VAL A 3 -82.46 34.75 -30.09
N HIS A 4 -81.51 35.70 -30.02
CA HIS A 4 -80.02 35.65 -30.24
C HIS A 4 -79.40 34.98 -31.48
N ASP A 5 -78.62 35.71 -32.28
CA ASP A 5 -77.17 36.06 -32.16
C ASP A 5 -76.21 34.86 -32.31
N GLY A 6 -75.17 35.05 -33.13
CA GLY A 6 -74.06 34.10 -33.25
C GLY A 6 -73.02 34.51 -34.29
N ASP A 7 -72.03 35.27 -33.82
CA ASP A 7 -70.98 35.98 -34.55
C ASP A 7 -69.97 35.15 -35.36
N ALA A 8 -69.31 35.89 -36.26
CA ALA A 8 -68.24 35.53 -37.16
C ALA A 8 -66.95 35.03 -36.47
N GLU A 9 -66.44 33.87 -36.92
CA GLU A 9 -65.06 33.45 -36.66
C GLU A 9 -64.09 34.15 -37.61
N LYS A 10 -63.27 35.06 -37.08
CA LYS A 10 -62.03 35.52 -37.70
C LYS A 10 -60.87 34.66 -37.19
N GLN A 11 -60.26 33.88 -38.08
CA GLN A 11 -58.97 33.22 -37.86
C GLN A 11 -57.86 34.28 -37.68
N CYS A 12 -57.41 34.48 -36.45
CA CYS A 12 -56.17 35.19 -36.15
C CYS A 12 -55.01 34.18 -36.14
N SER A 13 -54.15 34.26 -37.15
CA SER A 13 -52.84 33.62 -37.19
C SER A 13 -51.97 34.11 -36.03
N VAL A 14 -51.71 33.25 -35.06
CA VAL A 14 -50.79 33.51 -33.94
C VAL A 14 -49.35 33.43 -34.44
N VAL A 15 -48.76 34.59 -34.72
CA VAL A 15 -47.31 34.73 -34.90
C VAL A 15 -46.66 34.66 -33.52
N ILE A 16 -45.96 33.56 -33.23
CA ILE A 16 -45.18 33.41 -32.00
C ILE A 16 -43.90 34.26 -32.16
N PRO A 17 -43.66 35.27 -31.30
CA PRO A 17 -42.42 36.04 -31.36
C PRO A 17 -41.27 35.17 -30.85
N PHE A 18 -40.27 34.92 -31.72
CA PHE A 18 -38.98 34.40 -31.31
C PHE A 18 -38.32 35.38 -30.33
N ARG A 19 -38.44 35.12 -29.03
CA ARG A 19 -37.66 35.80 -28.00
C ARG A 19 -36.18 35.49 -28.20
N LYS A 20 -35.42 36.49 -28.65
CA LYS A 20 -33.96 36.52 -28.67
C LYS A 20 -33.44 36.38 -27.22
N ARG A 21 -33.15 35.15 -26.79
CA ARG A 21 -32.53 34.87 -25.48
C ARG A 21 -31.12 35.48 -25.46
N ARG A 22 -30.87 36.34 -24.47
CA ARG A 22 -29.57 36.93 -24.12
C ARG A 22 -28.47 35.86 -24.09
N ASN A 23 -27.44 36.01 -24.93
CA ASN A 23 -26.26 35.14 -25.08
C ASN A 23 -25.32 35.06 -23.85
N ASN A 24 -25.63 35.73 -22.74
CA ASN A 24 -24.68 35.86 -21.63
C ASN A 24 -24.60 34.61 -20.73
N GLY A 25 -25.63 33.74 -20.73
CA GLY A 25 -25.63 32.50 -19.94
C GLY A 25 -24.77 31.40 -20.57
N MET A 26 -24.73 31.34 -21.90
CA MET A 26 -24.02 30.31 -22.65
C MET A 26 -22.51 30.51 -22.60
N SER A 27 -22.04 31.77 -22.63
CA SER A 27 -20.64 32.12 -22.44
C SER A 27 -20.12 31.69 -21.05
N ARG A 28 -20.89 31.93 -19.98
CA ARG A 28 -20.50 31.51 -18.62
C ARG A 28 -20.42 29.99 -18.47
N LEU A 29 -21.33 29.26 -19.11
CA LEU A 29 -21.37 27.80 -19.06
C LEU A 29 -20.18 27.19 -19.82
N VAL A 30 -19.81 27.77 -20.96
CA VAL A 30 -18.61 27.37 -21.72
C VAL A 30 -17.33 27.64 -20.93
N VAL A 31 -17.21 28.80 -20.27
CA VAL A 31 -16.04 29.11 -19.43
C VAL A 31 -15.92 28.13 -18.25
N ALA A 32 -17.02 27.80 -17.58
CA ALA A 32 -17.02 26.81 -16.51
C ALA A 32 -16.58 25.42 -16.99
N LEU A 33 -17.05 24.98 -18.17
CA LEU A 33 -16.64 23.72 -18.79
C LEU A 33 -15.14 23.69 -19.12
N ILE A 34 -14.59 24.80 -19.63
CA ILE A 34 -13.15 24.91 -19.93
C ILE A 34 -12.33 24.81 -18.63
N ILE A 35 -12.74 25.54 -17.59
CA ILE A 35 -12.06 25.49 -16.29
C ILE A 35 -12.11 24.07 -15.71
N GLN A 36 -13.28 23.44 -15.72
CA GLN A 36 -13.45 22.08 -15.23
C GLN A 36 -12.60 21.07 -16.01
N SER A 37 -12.53 21.21 -17.34
CA SER A 37 -11.66 20.41 -18.21
C SER A 37 -10.18 20.57 -17.89
N LEU A 38 -9.74 21.79 -17.55
CA LEU A 38 -8.35 22.06 -17.16
C LEU A 38 -8.03 21.40 -15.82
N PHE A 39 -8.93 21.51 -14.83
CA PHE A 39 -8.72 20.85 -13.54
C PHE A 39 -8.71 19.32 -13.66
N THR A 40 -9.61 18.72 -14.44
CA THR A 40 -9.61 17.27 -14.64
C THR A 40 -8.36 16.79 -15.37
N THR A 41 -7.88 17.52 -16.39
CA THR A 41 -6.61 17.16 -17.07
C THR A 41 -5.40 17.29 -16.17
N VAL A 42 -5.33 18.33 -15.32
CA VAL A 42 -4.26 18.47 -14.32
C VAL A 42 -4.30 17.34 -13.30
N CYS A 43 -5.47 17.02 -12.74
CA CYS A 43 -5.61 15.90 -11.81
C CYS A 43 -5.23 14.57 -12.45
N LEU A 44 -5.66 14.32 -13.69
CA LEU A 44 -5.34 13.09 -14.41
C LEU A 44 -3.85 13.00 -14.74
N ALA A 45 -3.20 14.11 -15.11
CA ALA A 45 -1.76 14.16 -15.31
C ALA A 45 -0.98 13.88 -14.02
N ILE A 46 -1.42 14.44 -12.88
CA ILE A 46 -0.84 14.15 -11.57
C ILE A 46 -1.03 12.67 -11.22
N SER A 47 -2.23 12.12 -11.39
CA SER A 47 -2.50 10.70 -11.13
C SER A 47 -1.64 9.78 -12.00
N ILE A 48 -1.51 10.07 -13.30
CA ILE A 48 -0.63 9.31 -14.21
C ILE A 48 0.84 9.44 -13.80
N TYR A 49 1.28 10.64 -13.43
CA TYR A 49 2.64 10.88 -12.95
C TYR A 49 2.91 10.05 -11.70
N SER A 50 2.05 10.14 -10.68
CA SER A 50 2.14 9.34 -9.46
C SER A 50 2.12 7.84 -9.76
N LEU A 51 1.26 7.37 -10.67
CA LEU A 51 1.19 5.96 -11.06
C LEU A 51 2.50 5.50 -11.72
N ARG A 52 3.08 6.34 -12.60
CA ARG A 52 4.38 6.07 -13.24
C ARG A 52 5.52 6.10 -12.24
N THR A 53 5.51 7.00 -11.26
CA THR A 53 6.51 7.01 -10.19
C THR A 53 6.42 5.72 -9.38
N VAL A 54 5.22 5.32 -8.96
CA VAL A 54 4.99 4.06 -8.23
C VAL A 54 5.42 2.84 -9.06
N GLN A 55 5.06 2.78 -10.35
CA GLN A 55 5.51 1.70 -11.23
C GLN A 55 7.04 1.73 -11.43
N SER A 56 7.65 2.89 -11.61
CA SER A 56 9.11 2.98 -11.75
C SER A 56 9.83 2.52 -10.48
N VAL A 57 9.23 2.73 -9.31
CA VAL A 57 9.70 2.19 -8.03
C VAL A 57 9.49 0.68 -8.00
N GLU A 58 8.36 0.15 -8.46
CA GLU A 58 8.11 -1.29 -8.53
C GLU A 58 9.08 -2.01 -9.50
N TRP A 59 9.39 -1.41 -10.64
CA TRP A 59 10.35 -1.94 -11.61
C TRP A 59 11.79 -1.82 -11.12
N SER A 60 12.15 -0.71 -10.46
CA SER A 60 13.44 -0.56 -9.78
C SER A 60 13.59 -1.58 -8.64
N LEU A 61 12.52 -1.87 -7.91
CA LEU A 61 12.49 -2.91 -6.87
C LEU A 61 12.65 -4.32 -7.45
N LYS A 62 12.08 -4.61 -8.63
CA LYS A 62 12.30 -5.88 -9.35
C LYS A 62 13.74 -6.03 -9.88
N GLN A 63 14.40 -4.95 -10.27
CA GLN A 63 15.83 -4.99 -10.61
C GLN A 63 16.76 -5.04 -9.39
N LEU A 64 16.38 -4.43 -8.27
CA LEU A 64 17.09 -4.53 -6.99
C LEU A 64 17.14 -5.97 -6.47
N ASP A 65 16.13 -6.78 -6.76
CA ASP A 65 16.02 -8.19 -6.34
C ASP A 65 17.16 -9.08 -6.89
N GLN A 66 17.91 -8.61 -7.88
CA GLN A 66 19.02 -9.37 -8.49
C GLN A 66 20.42 -9.01 -7.94
N LYS A 67 20.54 -7.97 -7.08
CA LYS A 67 21.86 -7.42 -6.70
C LYS A 67 21.96 -6.89 -5.28
N TRP A 68 21.16 -7.38 -4.33
CA TRP A 68 21.33 -7.03 -2.92
C TRP A 68 22.50 -7.76 -2.27
N SER A 69 23.72 -7.40 -2.68
CA SER A 69 24.84 -7.39 -1.77
C SER A 69 24.57 -6.25 -0.78
N LEU A 70 24.59 -6.53 0.51
CA LEU A 70 24.38 -5.60 1.64
C LEU A 70 25.20 -4.27 1.59
N LYS A 71 26.08 -4.09 0.60
CA LYS A 71 26.98 -2.94 0.44
C LYS A 71 26.44 -1.78 -0.40
N GLN A 72 25.23 -1.85 -0.97
CA GLN A 72 24.75 -0.82 -1.92
C GLN A 72 23.37 -0.20 -1.61
N LEU A 73 22.92 -0.26 -0.35
CA LEU A 73 21.98 0.77 0.10
C LEU A 73 22.80 2.06 0.24
N ASP A 74 22.43 3.13 -0.45
CA ASP A 74 22.89 4.48 -0.11
C ASP A 74 22.23 4.85 1.23
N GLN A 75 22.84 4.36 2.31
CA GLN A 75 22.31 4.29 3.68
C GLN A 75 21.93 5.64 4.29
N GLU A 76 22.31 6.77 3.68
CA GLU A 76 22.03 8.09 4.22
C GLU A 76 20.59 8.57 3.98
N LYS A 77 19.89 8.01 2.98
CA LYS A 77 18.56 8.49 2.57
C LYS A 77 17.42 7.53 2.87
N ASP A 78 17.75 6.27 3.13
CA ASP A 78 16.77 5.21 3.35
C ASP A 78 16.32 5.18 4.81
N ILE A 79 15.01 5.08 5.01
CA ILE A 79 14.39 4.95 6.33
C ILE A 79 13.82 3.55 6.46
N GLY A 80 14.11 2.87 7.56
CA GLY A 80 13.67 1.50 7.75
C GLY A 80 14.28 0.81 8.95
N ILE A 81 13.84 -0.43 9.17
CA ILE A 81 14.42 -1.33 10.16
C ILE A 81 14.40 -2.76 9.63
N TYR A 82 15.57 -3.41 9.67
CA TYR A 82 15.77 -4.78 9.22
C TYR A 82 16.07 -5.64 10.44
N LEU A 83 15.26 -6.66 10.62
CA LEU A 83 15.23 -7.50 11.80
C LEU A 83 15.45 -8.96 11.41
N GLU A 84 16.13 -9.68 12.29
CA GLU A 84 16.31 -11.13 12.21
C GLU A 84 15.90 -11.78 13.53
N VAL A 85 15.25 -12.94 13.48
CA VAL A 85 14.92 -13.66 14.72
C VAL A 85 16.18 -14.25 15.33
N MET A 86 16.35 -14.06 16.63
CA MET A 86 17.47 -14.60 17.38
C MET A 86 17.32 -16.11 17.60
N GLY A 87 18.25 -16.88 17.05
CA GLY A 87 18.35 -18.32 17.28
C GLY A 87 17.42 -19.16 16.41
N GLU A 88 17.45 -20.48 16.63
CA GLU A 88 16.59 -21.42 15.92
C GLU A 88 15.14 -21.28 16.42
N VAL A 89 14.21 -21.04 15.50
CA VAL A 89 12.79 -20.85 15.85
C VAL A 89 12.16 -22.22 16.08
N ARG A 90 12.24 -22.70 17.33
CA ARG A 90 11.59 -23.93 17.78
C ARG A 90 10.31 -23.60 18.53
N ILE A 91 9.22 -24.25 18.14
CA ILE A 91 7.88 -24.01 18.66
C ILE A 91 7.50 -25.06 19.71
N PRO A 92 6.77 -24.70 20.78
CA PRO A 92 6.20 -23.36 21.02
C PRO A 92 7.23 -22.36 21.56
N MET A 93 7.47 -21.29 20.82
CA MET A 93 8.25 -20.15 21.27
C MET A 93 7.23 -19.13 21.79
N GLU A 94 7.25 -18.83 23.09
CA GLU A 94 6.23 -17.96 23.69
C GLU A 94 6.19 -16.57 23.02
N LYS A 95 7.34 -16.04 22.59
CA LYS A 95 7.44 -14.82 21.76
C LYS A 95 8.74 -14.84 20.93
N PRO A 96 8.70 -14.60 19.61
CA PRO A 96 9.92 -14.44 18.81
C PRO A 96 10.68 -13.19 19.28
N LYS A 97 11.99 -13.31 19.51
CA LYS A 97 12.85 -12.16 19.81
C LYS A 97 13.62 -11.78 18.57
N PHE A 98 13.58 -10.51 18.20
CA PHE A 98 14.24 -9.96 17.03
C PHE A 98 15.52 -9.23 17.42
N MET A 99 16.55 -9.37 16.59
CA MET A 99 17.78 -8.61 16.60
C MET A 99 17.76 -7.62 15.43
N GLU A 100 18.23 -6.41 15.69
CA GLU A 100 18.40 -5.38 14.67
C GLU A 100 19.64 -5.69 13.81
N LEU A 101 19.45 -5.90 12.50
CA LEU A 101 20.55 -5.97 11.54
C LEU A 101 20.94 -4.59 11.03
N TRP A 102 19.94 -3.73 10.85
CA TRP A 102 20.11 -2.35 10.42
C TRP A 102 18.87 -1.54 10.82
N LYS A 103 19.07 -0.27 11.17
CA LYS A 103 17.97 0.68 11.40
C LYS A 103 18.36 2.09 11.03
N HIS A 104 17.39 2.85 10.55
CA HIS A 104 17.50 4.29 10.37
C HIS A 104 16.13 4.94 10.60
N LYS A 105 16.07 5.93 11.50
CA LYS A 105 14.83 6.64 11.93
C LYS A 105 13.67 5.69 12.32
N MET A 106 13.99 4.56 12.95
CA MET A 106 13.04 3.60 13.51
C MET A 106 13.69 2.94 14.74
N GLU A 107 12.90 2.43 15.68
CA GLU A 107 13.42 1.82 16.90
C GLU A 107 12.78 0.47 17.18
N LEU A 108 13.57 -0.51 17.61
CA LEU A 108 13.06 -1.76 18.19
C LEU A 108 13.02 -1.63 19.72
N ILE A 109 11.82 -1.71 20.27
CA ILE A 109 11.52 -1.73 21.70
C ILE A 109 11.37 -3.19 22.14
N GLU A 110 12.11 -3.56 23.19
CA GLU A 110 12.03 -4.89 23.84
C GLU A 110 12.13 -6.07 22.86
N ASN A 111 12.92 -5.93 21.80
CA ASN A 111 13.19 -6.94 20.78
C ASN A 111 11.93 -7.50 20.07
N THR A 112 10.77 -6.83 20.18
CA THR A 112 9.49 -7.36 19.68
C THR A 112 8.58 -6.30 19.09
N THR A 113 8.75 -5.03 19.48
CA THR A 113 7.87 -3.94 19.07
C THR A 113 8.65 -2.90 18.31
N ILE A 114 8.15 -2.48 17.15
CA ILE A 114 8.77 -1.44 16.34
C ILE A 114 8.06 -0.12 16.60
N LEU A 115 8.81 0.94 16.87
CA LEU A 115 8.32 2.32 16.92
C LEU A 115 8.63 3.03 15.60
N PHE A 116 7.60 3.55 14.96
CA PHE A 116 7.68 4.27 13.69
C PHE A 116 7.87 5.77 13.93
N GLN A 117 8.95 6.37 13.40
CA GLN A 117 9.20 7.81 13.58
C GLN A 117 8.60 8.69 12.46
N CYS A 118 8.10 8.05 11.38
CA CYS A 118 7.61 8.72 10.19
C CYS A 118 6.21 8.25 9.83
N SER A 119 5.34 9.19 9.45
CA SER A 119 4.02 8.85 8.89
C SER A 119 4.12 8.58 7.39
N GLY A 120 3.51 7.51 6.92
CA GLY A 120 3.36 7.23 5.50
C GLY A 120 3.41 5.74 5.17
N PRO A 121 3.60 5.40 3.88
CA PRO A 121 3.61 4.03 3.42
C PRO A 121 4.98 3.36 3.61
N TYR A 122 4.93 2.12 4.09
CA TYR A 122 6.07 1.24 4.30
C TYR A 122 5.86 -0.06 3.53
N VAL A 123 6.93 -0.58 2.94
CA VAL A 123 6.97 -1.96 2.45
C VAL A 123 7.50 -2.84 3.54
N VAL A 124 6.75 -3.90 3.83
CA VAL A 124 7.15 -4.98 4.72
C VAL A 124 7.60 -6.16 3.87
N TYR A 125 8.86 -6.54 4.02
CA TYR A 125 9.42 -7.76 3.43
C TYR A 125 9.63 -8.79 4.51
N VAL A 126 9.14 -10.01 4.27
CA VAL A 126 9.38 -11.16 5.14
C VAL A 126 10.17 -12.17 4.33
N PHE A 127 11.40 -12.44 4.77
CA PHE A 127 12.28 -13.44 4.19
C PHE A 127 12.40 -14.62 5.13
N TYR A 128 12.13 -15.84 4.69
CA TYR A 128 12.23 -16.98 5.57
C TYR A 128 12.61 -18.27 4.86
N CYS A 129 13.17 -19.19 5.64
CA CYS A 129 13.47 -20.56 5.21
C CYS A 129 13.00 -21.51 6.31
N SER A 130 12.16 -22.48 5.93
CA SER A 130 11.69 -23.53 6.84
C SER A 130 12.47 -24.82 6.64
N GLU A 131 12.72 -25.60 7.69
CA GLU A 131 13.23 -26.97 7.50
C GLU A 131 12.19 -27.84 6.79
N ASP A 132 12.62 -28.68 5.84
CA ASP A 132 11.72 -29.67 5.24
C ASP A 132 11.32 -30.65 6.33
N THR A 133 10.07 -30.52 6.70
CA THR A 133 9.41 -31.45 7.58
C THR A 133 8.37 -32.08 6.67
N ASN A 134 8.47 -33.39 6.44
CA ASN A 134 7.61 -34.19 5.55
C ASN A 134 6.09 -34.10 5.84
N SER A 135 5.65 -33.18 6.69
CA SER A 135 4.27 -32.88 7.04
C SER A 135 3.74 -31.70 6.20
N PRO A 136 2.74 -31.93 5.34
CA PRO A 136 2.08 -30.88 4.55
C PRO A 136 1.21 -29.91 5.39
N LYS A 137 1.22 -30.03 6.72
CA LYS A 137 0.46 -29.17 7.64
C LYS A 137 1.33 -28.12 8.35
N ASN A 138 2.60 -28.00 7.99
CA ASN A 138 3.54 -27.14 8.70
C ASN A 138 3.44 -25.71 8.16
N ASN A 139 2.45 -24.98 8.66
CA ASN A 139 2.25 -23.57 8.34
C ASN A 139 2.45 -22.73 9.60
N GLY A 140 2.88 -21.50 9.38
CA GLY A 140 2.98 -20.47 10.39
C GLY A 140 2.38 -19.17 9.92
N THR A 141 2.33 -18.20 10.82
CA THR A 141 1.83 -16.86 10.55
C THR A 141 2.66 -15.86 11.34
N LEU A 142 3.13 -14.82 10.63
CA LEU A 142 3.60 -13.60 11.27
C LEU A 142 2.41 -12.68 11.43
N ILE A 143 2.19 -12.22 12.66
CA ILE A 143 1.12 -11.32 13.05
C ILE A 143 1.76 -9.98 13.38
N LEU A 144 1.38 -8.97 12.63
CA LEU A 144 1.72 -7.57 12.84
C LEU A 144 0.56 -6.93 13.59
N GLN A 145 0.78 -6.56 14.84
CA GLN A 145 -0.27 -6.04 15.71
C GLN A 145 -0.01 -4.58 16.07
N GLN A 146 -0.90 -3.70 15.65
CA GLN A 146 -0.93 -2.29 16.03
C GLN A 146 -2.02 -2.08 17.10
N PRO A 147 -1.77 -1.31 18.17
CA PRO A 147 -2.80 -1.00 19.16
C PRO A 147 -4.03 -0.34 18.53
N GLY A 148 -5.22 -0.90 18.80
CA GLY A 148 -6.49 -0.32 18.35
C GLY A 148 -6.83 -0.53 16.87
N ILE A 149 -6.05 -1.29 16.11
CA ILE A 149 -6.30 -1.63 14.71
C ILE A 149 -6.32 -3.16 14.53
N ASP A 150 -7.03 -3.63 13.51
CA ASP A 150 -7.02 -5.03 13.10
C ASP A 150 -5.60 -5.52 12.83
N ARG A 151 -5.32 -6.73 13.34
CA ARG A 151 -4.05 -7.43 13.12
C ARG A 151 -3.85 -7.78 11.65
N MET A 152 -2.66 -7.52 11.13
CA MET A 152 -2.26 -7.98 9.79
C MET A 152 -1.57 -9.34 9.92
N ILE A 153 -2.02 -10.31 9.13
CA ILE A 153 -1.54 -11.70 9.17
C ILE A 153 -0.82 -12.02 7.86
N ILE A 154 0.45 -12.40 7.97
CA ILE A 154 1.28 -12.85 6.85
C ILE A 154 1.47 -14.35 6.98
N PRO A 155 0.86 -15.18 6.11
CA PRO A 155 1.02 -16.62 6.18
C PRO A 155 2.43 -17.04 5.73
N LEU A 156 2.96 -18.03 6.43
CA LEU A 156 4.28 -18.61 6.23
C LEU A 156 4.08 -20.10 5.91
N TYR A 157 4.48 -20.52 4.72
CA TYR A 157 4.24 -21.87 4.23
C TYR A 157 5.56 -22.65 4.24
N SER A 158 5.53 -23.90 4.69
CA SER A 158 6.71 -24.75 4.57
C SER A 158 7.02 -25.05 3.10
N GLN A 159 8.30 -25.02 2.74
CA GLN A 159 8.78 -25.40 1.42
C GLN A 159 10.03 -26.29 1.54
N LYS A 160 10.17 -27.22 0.59
CA LYS A 160 11.18 -28.30 0.61
C LYS A 160 12.62 -27.87 0.29
N ASP A 161 12.84 -26.62 -0.14
CA ASP A 161 14.09 -26.21 -0.80
C ASP A 161 15.07 -25.45 0.11
N CYS A 162 14.98 -25.65 1.43
CA CYS A 162 15.80 -24.97 2.44
C CYS A 162 16.88 -25.87 3.07
N ASP A 163 17.06 -27.08 2.55
CA ASP A 163 18.03 -28.06 3.06
C ASP A 163 19.25 -28.17 2.13
N GLY A 164 20.44 -27.85 2.66
CA GLY A 164 21.74 -28.05 2.01
C GLY A 164 22.62 -26.79 1.91
N GLU A 165 23.82 -26.94 1.32
CA GLU A 165 24.75 -25.84 1.00
C GLU A 165 24.19 -24.86 -0.05
N ASN A 166 23.08 -25.22 -0.69
CA ASN A 166 22.37 -24.40 -1.66
C ASN A 166 21.23 -23.62 -0.99
N PHE A 167 21.58 -22.71 -0.07
CA PHE A 167 20.69 -21.71 0.54
C PHE A 167 20.27 -20.63 -0.49
N GLN A 168 19.82 -21.04 -1.68
CA GLN A 168 19.91 -20.17 -2.85
C GLN A 168 18.83 -19.09 -2.88
N LYS A 169 17.63 -19.30 -2.31
CA LYS A 169 16.57 -18.27 -2.26
C LYS A 169 15.64 -18.44 -1.05
N PRO A 170 15.71 -17.58 -0.01
CA PRO A 170 14.68 -17.54 1.01
C PRO A 170 13.34 -17.12 0.40
N GLN A 171 12.23 -17.66 0.92
CA GLN A 171 10.91 -17.26 0.49
C GLN A 171 10.67 -15.80 0.89
N LYS A 172 10.17 -15.01 -0.06
CA LYS A 172 9.91 -13.58 0.10
C LYS A 172 8.41 -13.31 0.03
N ASN A 173 7.84 -12.87 1.14
CA ASN A 173 6.52 -12.25 1.15
C ASN A 173 6.68 -10.74 1.23
N GLN A 174 5.86 -10.00 0.49
CA GLN A 174 5.89 -8.55 0.47
C GLN A 174 4.46 -8.01 0.63
N THR A 175 4.30 -7.03 1.50
CA THR A 175 3.05 -6.26 1.63
C THR A 175 3.37 -4.79 1.87
N MET A 176 2.41 -3.92 1.57
CA MET A 176 2.51 -2.49 1.86
C MET A 176 1.52 -2.13 2.96
N LEU A 177 2.00 -1.39 3.96
CA LEU A 177 1.20 -0.91 5.09
C LEU A 177 1.48 0.57 5.31
N SER A 178 0.49 1.31 5.78
CA SER A 178 0.65 2.72 6.13
C SER A 178 0.66 2.85 7.65
N PHE A 179 1.67 3.53 8.17
CA PHE A 179 1.80 3.81 9.59
C PHE A 179 1.84 5.32 9.83
N THR A 180 1.50 5.74 11.02
CA THR A 180 1.63 7.11 11.51
C THR A 180 2.83 7.24 12.44
N LYS A 181 3.33 8.46 12.59
CA LYS A 181 4.39 8.76 13.53
C LYS A 181 3.97 8.39 14.95
N ASN A 182 4.88 7.73 15.67
CA ASN A 182 4.71 7.15 17.00
C ASN A 182 3.81 5.91 17.05
N ASP A 183 3.38 5.37 15.90
CA ASP A 183 2.75 4.05 15.91
C ASP A 183 3.74 3.00 16.42
N THR A 184 3.20 2.04 17.14
CA THR A 184 3.92 0.86 17.58
C THR A 184 3.32 -0.38 16.94
N VAL A 185 4.18 -1.28 16.45
CA VAL A 185 3.76 -2.55 15.87
C VAL A 185 4.50 -3.67 16.58
N SER A 186 3.77 -4.53 17.27
CA SER A 186 4.32 -5.74 17.86
C SER A 186 4.36 -6.87 16.83
N LEU A 187 5.49 -7.56 16.77
CA LEU A 187 5.73 -8.72 15.92
C LEU A 187 5.50 -10.00 16.71
N ASN A 188 4.45 -10.72 16.36
CA ASN A 188 4.12 -12.01 16.94
C ASN A 188 4.21 -13.09 15.88
N PHE A 189 4.70 -14.28 16.25
CA PHE A 189 4.76 -15.41 15.36
C PHE A 189 4.00 -16.57 15.99
N THR A 190 3.11 -17.17 15.23
CA THR A 190 2.35 -18.35 15.65
C THR A 190 2.50 -19.43 14.60
N SER A 191 2.69 -20.67 15.04
CA SER A 191 2.77 -21.81 14.14
C SER A 191 2.54 -23.09 14.94
N ASP A 192 1.98 -24.09 14.28
CA ASP A 192 1.69 -25.37 14.92
C ASP A 192 2.87 -26.35 14.81
N SER A 193 3.83 -26.11 13.90
CA SER A 193 4.90 -27.07 13.57
C SER A 193 6.00 -26.55 12.61
N LEU A 194 5.89 -25.33 12.10
CA LEU A 194 6.90 -24.71 11.24
C LEU A 194 8.20 -24.45 12.02
N LYS A 195 9.29 -25.11 11.62
CA LYS A 195 10.65 -24.81 12.07
C LYS A 195 11.33 -23.90 11.07
N LEU A 196 11.82 -22.75 11.52
CA LEU A 196 12.52 -21.80 10.67
C LEU A 196 14.02 -21.85 10.93
N LYS A 197 14.80 -22.08 9.88
CA LYS A 197 16.26 -21.94 9.89
C LYS A 197 16.69 -20.47 9.81
N TYR A 198 15.89 -19.69 9.10
CA TYR A 198 16.16 -18.30 8.83
C TYR A 198 14.83 -17.54 8.77
N PHE A 199 14.78 -16.39 9.42
CA PHE A 199 13.61 -15.53 9.41
C PHE A 199 14.03 -14.08 9.60
N GLN A 200 13.75 -13.25 8.60
CA GLN A 200 13.99 -11.82 8.62
C GLN A 200 12.71 -11.07 8.26
N VAL A 201 12.51 -9.94 8.94
CA VAL A 201 11.45 -8.99 8.65
C VAL A 201 12.08 -7.63 8.41
N ARG A 202 11.71 -6.97 7.33
CA ARG A 202 12.24 -5.66 6.96
C ARG A 202 11.09 -4.70 6.74
N PHE A 203 11.19 -3.53 7.34
CA PHE A 203 10.31 -2.40 7.07
C PHE A 203 11.13 -1.34 6.36
N HIS A 204 10.60 -0.83 5.25
CA HIS A 204 11.26 0.19 4.45
C HIS A 204 10.25 1.26 4.07
N TYR A 205 10.57 2.51 4.41
CA TYR A 205 9.72 3.66 4.13
C TYR A 205 9.85 4.09 2.68
N LEU A 206 8.71 4.24 1.99
CA LEU A 206 8.71 4.49 0.54
C LEU A 206 8.98 5.94 0.13
N LEU A 207 8.85 6.90 1.06
CA LEU A 207 9.02 8.32 0.73
C LEU A 207 10.44 8.84 1.00
N GLY A 208 11.38 7.96 1.32
CA GLY A 208 12.80 8.31 1.53
C GLY A 208 12.99 9.40 2.58
N GLU A 209 13.70 10.48 2.21
CA GLU A 209 14.03 11.61 3.10
C GLU A 209 12.83 12.48 3.51
N GLN A 210 11.60 12.22 3.02
CA GLN A 210 10.41 13.03 3.36
C GLN A 210 9.85 12.76 4.78
N CYS A 211 10.71 12.27 5.66
CA CYS A 211 10.52 12.23 7.09
C CYS A 211 11.57 13.16 7.74
#